data_AF-B4VW31-F1
#
_entry.id   AF-B4VW31-F1
#
_cell.length_a   1.000
_cell.length_b   1.000
_cell.length_c   1.000
_cell.angle_alpha   90.00
_cell.angle_beta   90.00
_cell.angle_gamma   90.00
#
_symmetry.space_group_name_H-M   'P 1'
#
loop_
_entity.id
_entity.type
_entity.pdbx_description
1 polymer ?
#
loop_
_entity_poly.entity_id
_entity_poly.type
_entity_poly.pdbx_seq_one_letter_code
_entity_poly.pdbx_strand_id
1 'polypeptide(L)'
;MILSSLLDYLILIIPSPGVSPLQNEWQLNLTTQLVDRGVIPMVGIAFLVTGSWISNNSGGSLPERKSSITDLRFWAFLLSSLLGLLFLLLVPLHFNNVRIQSNQAIEQITQQAQQAETQLETQVQQIDTLLEDPQQLERLDQAIESGQAQGEQLQRLQALREQLQALKTDPEAIAQRTEQAQTQIRSRRQELEQRARTEALKRGIRIGLSSLLLAIGYSIIGWMGLRNLSS
;
A
#
# COMPACT_ATOMS: atom_id res chain seq x y z
N MET A 1 -8.02 -16.25 -27.57
CA MET A 1 -7.08 -16.05 -26.45
C MET A 1 -6.32 -14.75 -26.60
N ILE A 2 -5.39 -14.61 -27.55
CA ILE A 2 -4.57 -13.39 -27.75
C ILE A 2 -5.42 -12.13 -28.01
N LEU A 3 -6.35 -12.18 -28.96
CA LEU A 3 -7.22 -11.04 -29.30
C LEU A 3 -8.14 -10.63 -28.14
N SER A 4 -8.64 -11.60 -27.37
CA SER A 4 -9.49 -11.34 -26.22
C SER A 4 -8.72 -10.69 -25.07
N SER A 5 -7.48 -11.12 -24.80
CA SER A 5 -6.62 -10.48 -23.79
C SER A 5 -6.15 -9.09 -24.22
N LEU A 6 -5.90 -8.88 -25.51
CA LEU A 6 -5.55 -7.57 -26.07
C LEU A 6 -6.69 -6.57 -25.97
N LEU A 7 -7.92 -7.02 -26.24
CA LEU A 7 -9.12 -6.20 -26.07
C LEU A 7 -9.30 -5.78 -24.61
N ASP A 8 -9.07 -6.71 -23.69
CA ASP A 8 -9.13 -6.47 -22.24
C ASP A 8 -8.07 -5.45 -21.78
N TYR A 9 -6.85 -5.51 -22.35
CA TYR A 9 -5.81 -4.50 -22.10
C TYR A 9 -6.15 -3.13 -22.68
N LEU A 10 -6.75 -3.10 -23.87
CA LEU A 10 -7.20 -1.85 -24.52
C LEU A 10 -8.28 -1.15 -23.69
N ILE A 11 -9.20 -1.92 -23.11
CA ILE A 11 -10.22 -1.39 -22.20
C ILE A 11 -9.57 -0.90 -20.90
N LEU A 12 -8.57 -1.62 -20.38
CA LEU A 12 -7.86 -1.25 -19.15
C LEU A 12 -7.01 0.01 -19.27
N ILE A 13 -6.38 0.24 -20.43
CA ILE A 13 -5.53 1.41 -20.69
C ILE A 13 -6.34 2.72 -20.76
N ILE A 14 -7.64 2.65 -21.06
CA ILE A 14 -8.50 3.82 -21.10
C ILE A 14 -8.95 4.12 -19.65
N PRO A 15 -8.54 5.26 -19.06
CA PRO A 15 -9.00 5.63 -17.73
C PRO A 15 -10.53 5.80 -17.71
N SER A 16 -11.18 5.30 -16.66
CA SER A 16 -12.61 5.50 -16.48
C SER A 16 -12.91 7.00 -16.33
N PRO A 17 -14.06 7.49 -16.81
CA PRO A 17 -14.41 8.92 -16.74
C PRO A 17 -14.28 9.44 -15.30
N GLY A 18 -13.44 10.47 -15.09
CA GLY A 18 -13.20 11.08 -13.77
C GLY A 18 -11.92 10.63 -13.04
N VAL A 19 -11.13 9.70 -13.59
CA VAL A 19 -9.85 9.27 -13.01
C VAL A 19 -8.70 9.80 -13.85
N SER A 20 -7.78 10.56 -13.23
CA SER A 20 -6.61 11.07 -13.94
C SER A 20 -5.53 9.99 -14.08
N PRO A 21 -4.97 9.76 -15.28
CA PRO A 21 -3.92 8.75 -15.51
C PRO A 21 -2.60 9.07 -14.78
N LEU A 22 -2.47 10.27 -14.22
CA LEU A 22 -1.36 10.68 -13.37
C LEU A 22 -1.54 10.31 -11.89
N GLN A 23 -2.72 9.83 -11.46
CA GLN A 23 -2.95 9.44 -10.07
C GLN A 23 -2.33 8.07 -9.77
N ASN A 24 -1.67 7.95 -8.62
CA ASN A 24 -0.97 6.73 -8.19
C ASN A 24 -1.90 5.51 -8.11
N GLU A 25 -3.16 5.69 -7.70
CA GLU A 25 -4.12 4.59 -7.55
C GLU A 25 -4.49 3.94 -8.89
N TRP A 26 -4.73 4.74 -9.92
CA TRP A 26 -5.01 4.25 -11.26
C TRP A 26 -3.81 3.50 -11.83
N GLN A 27 -2.62 4.08 -11.70
CA GLN A 27 -1.39 3.46 -12.19
C GLN A 27 -1.06 2.14 -11.47
N LEU A 28 -1.27 2.06 -10.15
CA LEU A 28 -1.08 0.84 -9.37
C LEU A 28 -2.06 -0.26 -9.80
N ASN A 29 -3.33 0.10 -9.97
CA ASN A 29 -4.37 -0.84 -10.40
C ASN A 29 -4.12 -1.35 -11.81
N LEU A 30 -3.85 -0.45 -12.75
CA LEU A 30 -3.51 -0.77 -14.13
C LEU A 30 -2.29 -1.70 -14.20
N THR A 31 -1.21 -1.36 -13.49
CA THR A 31 0.02 -2.17 -13.49
C THR A 31 -0.25 -3.58 -12.94
N THR A 32 -1.01 -3.68 -11.85
CA THR A 32 -1.33 -4.97 -11.23
C THR A 32 -2.14 -5.84 -12.19
N GLN A 33 -3.19 -5.28 -12.81
CA GLN A 33 -4.04 -6.02 -13.75
C GLN A 33 -3.31 -6.44 -15.03
N LEU A 34 -2.46 -5.57 -15.57
CA LEU A 34 -1.62 -5.90 -16.74
C LEU A 34 -0.64 -7.03 -16.44
N VAL A 35 0.00 -7.01 -15.28
CA VAL A 35 0.96 -8.05 -14.88
C VAL A 35 0.25 -9.37 -14.59
N ASP A 36 -0.85 -9.36 -13.83
CA ASP A 36 -1.58 -10.58 -13.48
C ASP A 36 -2.14 -11.31 -14.70
N ARG A 37 -2.59 -10.56 -15.71
CA ARG A 37 -3.12 -11.12 -16.96
C ARG A 37 -2.04 -11.28 -18.04
N GLY A 38 -0.82 -10.82 -17.80
CA GLY A 38 0.30 -10.75 -18.76
C GLY A 38 0.73 -12.10 -19.34
N VAL A 39 0.47 -13.19 -18.62
CA VAL A 39 0.81 -14.56 -19.02
C VAL A 39 -0.10 -15.07 -20.14
N ILE A 40 -1.36 -14.64 -20.19
CA ILE A 40 -2.37 -15.15 -21.14
C ILE A 40 -1.95 -14.91 -22.61
N PRO A 41 -1.55 -13.69 -23.03
CA PRO A 41 -1.08 -13.49 -24.39
C PRO A 41 0.23 -14.25 -24.68
N MET A 42 1.12 -14.40 -23.70
CA MET A 42 2.41 -15.09 -23.86
C MET A 42 2.19 -16.56 -24.23
N VAL A 43 1.29 -17.24 -23.51
CA VAL A 43 0.92 -18.64 -23.80
C VAL A 43 0.30 -18.77 -25.19
N GLY A 44 -0.55 -17.81 -25.58
CA GLY A 44 -1.13 -17.77 -26.92
C GLY A 44 -0.06 -17.65 -28.02
N ILE A 45 0.93 -16.76 -27.84
CA ILE A 45 2.04 -16.60 -28.78
C ILE A 45 2.91 -17.86 -28.80
N ALA A 46 3.21 -18.47 -27.65
CA ALA A 46 3.98 -19.70 -27.57
C ALA A 46 3.32 -20.86 -28.35
N PHE A 47 2.00 -21.03 -28.24
CA PHE A 47 1.28 -22.03 -29.02
C PHE A 47 1.30 -21.73 -30.53
N LEU A 48 1.14 -20.46 -30.93
CA LEU A 48 1.21 -20.05 -32.33
C LEU A 48 2.58 -20.41 -32.93
N VAL A 49 3.65 -20.03 -32.23
CA VAL A 49 5.03 -20.29 -32.66
C VAL A 49 5.29 -21.80 -32.74
N THR A 50 4.91 -22.56 -31.70
CA THR A 50 5.13 -24.01 -31.65
C THR A 50 4.34 -24.74 -32.73
N GLY A 51 3.08 -24.37 -32.95
CA GLY A 51 2.26 -24.95 -34.03
C GLY A 51 2.86 -24.69 -35.42
N SER A 52 3.38 -23.49 -35.65
CA SER A 52 4.04 -23.16 -36.92
C SER A 52 5.34 -23.95 -37.14
N TRP A 53 6.10 -24.22 -36.07
CA TRP A 53 7.31 -25.03 -36.13
C TRP A 53 7.00 -26.50 -36.48
N ILE A 54 5.97 -27.07 -35.85
CA ILE A 54 5.50 -28.44 -36.15
C ILE A 54 5.01 -28.54 -37.60
N SER A 55 4.24 -27.55 -38.07
CA SER A 55 3.75 -27.51 -39.46
C SER A 55 4.89 -27.48 -40.47
N ASN A 56 5.94 -26.70 -40.20
CA ASN A 56 7.10 -26.59 -41.08
C ASN A 56 7.96 -27.87 -41.10
N ASN A 57 8.02 -28.62 -39.99
CA ASN A 57 8.80 -29.86 -39.89
C ASN A 57 8.06 -31.12 -40.34
N SER A 58 6.74 -31.08 -40.49
CA SER A 58 5.90 -32.25 -40.83
C SER A 58 5.67 -32.44 -42.34
N GLY A 59 6.45 -31.75 -43.19
CA GLY A 59 6.52 -32.02 -44.64
C GLY A 59 5.30 -31.60 -45.45
N GLY A 60 4.36 -30.86 -44.85
CA GLY A 60 3.16 -30.36 -45.53
C GLY A 60 3.41 -29.03 -46.23
N SER A 61 3.42 -29.06 -47.57
CA SER A 61 3.36 -27.94 -48.54
C SER A 61 4.65 -27.14 -48.86
N LEU A 62 4.85 -26.90 -50.16
CA LEU A 62 5.96 -26.15 -50.75
C LEU A 62 5.99 -24.69 -50.28
N PRO A 63 7.17 -24.05 -50.21
CA PRO A 63 7.31 -22.69 -49.71
C PRO A 63 6.77 -21.68 -50.73
N GLU A 64 5.52 -21.25 -50.59
CA GLU A 64 5.14 -19.96 -51.17
C GLU A 64 5.92 -18.88 -50.44
N ARG A 65 6.65 -18.07 -51.21
CA ARG A 65 7.47 -16.95 -50.76
C ARG A 65 6.55 -15.81 -50.29
N LYS A 66 5.82 -16.04 -49.21
CA LYS A 66 4.87 -15.09 -48.66
C LYS A 66 5.65 -13.98 -47.95
N SER A 67 5.36 -12.72 -48.30
CA SER A 67 6.00 -11.54 -47.72
C SER A 67 5.96 -11.58 -46.19
N SER A 68 7.11 -11.27 -45.56
CA SER A 68 7.31 -11.31 -44.10
C SER A 68 6.26 -10.48 -43.33
N ILE A 69 5.68 -9.44 -43.95
CA ILE A 69 4.65 -8.57 -43.36
C ILE A 69 3.24 -9.19 -43.38
N THR A 70 3.00 -10.15 -44.27
CA THR A 70 1.73 -10.91 -44.35
C THR A 70 1.74 -12.20 -43.53
N ASP A 71 2.85 -12.47 -42.85
CA ASP A 71 2.99 -13.60 -41.93
C ASP A 71 2.47 -13.21 -40.54
N LEU A 72 1.49 -13.96 -40.04
CA LEU A 72 0.92 -13.75 -38.71
C LEU A 72 2.00 -13.84 -37.61
N ARG A 73 3.08 -14.59 -37.85
CA ARG A 73 4.22 -14.74 -36.94
C ARG A 73 4.97 -13.42 -36.75
N PHE A 74 5.13 -12.63 -37.80
CA PHE A 74 5.80 -11.32 -37.72
C PHE A 74 5.06 -10.40 -36.74
N TRP A 75 3.74 -10.32 -36.85
CA TRP A 75 2.91 -9.53 -35.94
C TRP A 75 2.94 -10.06 -34.51
N ALA A 76 2.98 -11.39 -34.32
CA ALA A 76 3.12 -11.99 -33.00
C ALA A 76 4.46 -11.64 -32.33
N PHE A 77 5.57 -11.66 -33.08
CA PHE A 77 6.89 -11.31 -32.55
C PHE A 77 7.06 -9.81 -32.31
N LEU A 78 6.53 -8.96 -33.20
CA LEU A 78 6.50 -7.51 -33.03
C LEU A 78 5.71 -7.14 -31.77
N LEU A 79 4.52 -7.72 -31.60
CA LEU A 79 3.68 -7.55 -30.42
C LEU A 79 4.40 -8.04 -29.15
N SER A 80 5.09 -9.18 -29.22
CA SER A 80 5.90 -9.70 -28.11
C SER A 80 6.99 -8.71 -27.70
N SER A 81 7.73 -8.14 -28.66
CA SER A 81 8.76 -7.14 -28.36
C SER A 81 8.17 -5.88 -27.72
N LEU A 82 7.03 -5.40 -28.21
CA LEU A 82 6.33 -4.25 -27.65
C LEU A 82 5.86 -4.51 -26.21
N LEU A 83 5.25 -5.68 -25.95
CA LEU A 83 4.83 -6.11 -24.62
C LEU A 83 6.03 -6.24 -23.67
N GLY A 84 7.15 -6.79 -24.15
CA GLY A 84 8.38 -6.89 -23.36
C GLY A 84 8.89 -5.53 -22.88
N LEU A 85 8.91 -4.55 -23.78
CA LEU A 85 9.30 -3.17 -23.45
C LEU A 85 8.29 -2.50 -22.51
N LEU A 86 7.00 -2.73 -22.71
CA LEU A 86 5.94 -2.23 -21.83
C LEU A 86 6.10 -2.79 -20.40
N PHE A 87 6.27 -4.11 -20.24
CA PHE A 87 6.47 -4.73 -18.94
C PHE A 87 7.77 -4.27 -18.27
N LEU A 88 8.82 -4.00 -19.05
CA LEU A 88 10.06 -3.44 -18.53
C LEU A 88 9.85 -2.03 -17.95
N LEU A 89 9.06 -1.19 -18.63
CA LEU A 89 8.77 0.17 -18.19
C LEU A 89 7.86 0.22 -16.95
N LEU A 90 6.98 -0.78 -16.79
CA LEU A 90 6.13 -0.91 -15.60
C LEU A 90 6.94 -1.14 -14.31
N VAL A 91 8.14 -1.73 -14.39
CA VAL A 91 8.97 -2.03 -13.21
C VAL A 91 9.34 -0.76 -12.42
N PRO A 92 10.08 0.23 -12.99
CA PRO A 92 10.43 1.43 -12.25
C PRO A 92 9.21 2.25 -11.81
N LEU A 93 8.16 2.27 -12.64
CA LEU A 93 6.91 2.97 -12.34
C LEU A 93 6.21 2.37 -11.11
N HIS A 94 6.07 1.04 -11.06
CA HIS A 94 5.43 0.35 -9.96
C HIS A 94 6.19 0.57 -8.64
N PHE A 95 7.51 0.43 -8.66
CA PHE A 95 8.35 0.65 -7.47
C PHE A 95 8.22 2.09 -6.94
N ASN A 96 8.19 3.08 -7.85
CA ASN A 96 7.99 4.47 -7.45
C ASN A 96 6.62 4.67 -6.78
N ASN A 97 5.55 4.11 -7.36
CA ASN A 97 4.20 4.30 -6.83
C ASN A 97 3.99 3.59 -5.49
N VAL A 98 4.52 2.37 -5.33
CA VAL A 98 4.50 1.65 -4.06
C VAL A 98 5.27 2.41 -2.98
N ARG A 99 6.41 3.04 -3.35
CA ARG A 99 7.16 3.90 -2.43
C ARG A 99 6.36 5.13 -2.01
N ILE A 100 5.69 5.81 -2.94
CA ILE A 100 4.86 6.98 -2.60
C ILE A 100 3.73 6.58 -1.66
N GLN A 101 3.02 5.49 -1.96
CA GLN A 101 1.94 4.99 -1.11
C GLN A 101 2.43 4.63 0.31
N SER A 102 3.60 3.97 0.41
CA SER A 102 4.23 3.65 1.69
C SER A 102 4.58 4.89 2.49
N ASN A 103 5.17 5.91 1.84
CA ASN A 103 5.52 7.17 2.49
C ASN A 103 4.27 7.90 3.00
N GLN A 104 3.19 7.94 2.23
CA GLN A 104 1.91 8.53 2.65
C GLN A 104 1.34 7.81 3.87
N ALA A 105 1.40 6.46 3.90
CA ALA A 105 0.95 5.69 5.06
C ALA A 105 1.80 5.98 6.31
N ILE A 106 3.13 6.03 6.16
CA ILE A 106 4.06 6.36 7.25
C ILE A 106 3.80 7.78 7.78
N GLU A 107 3.56 8.74 6.90
CA GLU A 107 3.26 10.12 7.27
C GLU A 107 1.95 10.19 8.08
N GLN A 108 0.89 9.50 7.64
CA GLN A 108 -0.36 9.40 8.39
C GLN A 108 -0.18 8.76 9.76
N ILE A 109 0.58 7.66 9.85
CA ILE A 109 0.90 6.99 11.13
C ILE A 109 1.65 7.95 12.06
N THR A 110 2.60 8.72 11.51
CA THR A 110 3.39 9.70 12.27
C THR A 110 2.50 10.82 12.79
N GLN A 111 1.62 11.37 11.95
CA GLN A 111 0.68 12.42 12.36
C GLN A 111 -0.29 11.92 13.44
N GLN A 112 -0.83 10.71 13.31
CA GLN A 112 -1.71 10.11 14.32
C GLN A 112 -1.00 9.90 15.65
N ALA A 113 0.25 9.41 15.62
CA ALA A 113 1.04 9.25 16.82
C ALA A 113 1.34 10.61 17.48
N GLN A 114 1.70 11.63 16.70
CA GLN A 114 1.94 12.98 17.21
C GLN A 114 0.69 13.57 17.87
N GLN A 115 -0.48 13.41 17.24
CA GLN A 115 -1.76 13.85 17.82
C GLN A 115 -2.07 13.13 19.13
N ALA A 116 -1.83 11.82 19.20
CA ALA A 116 -2.02 11.03 20.42
C ALA A 116 -1.06 11.46 21.54
N GLU A 117 0.21 11.73 21.21
CA GLU A 117 1.19 12.25 22.19
C GLU A 117 0.77 13.64 22.70
N THR A 118 0.35 14.56 21.84
CA THR A 118 -0.13 15.88 22.25
C THR A 118 -1.40 15.81 23.11
N GLN A 119 -2.34 14.92 22.79
CA GLN A 119 -3.54 14.71 23.60
C GLN A 119 -3.21 14.13 24.97
N LEU A 120 -2.22 13.23 25.06
CA LEU A 120 -1.74 12.67 26.31
C LEU A 120 -1.07 13.77 27.16
N GLU A 121 -0.17 14.55 26.57
CA GLU A 121 0.51 15.66 27.25
C GLU A 121 -0.48 16.71 27.77
N THR A 122 -1.50 17.04 26.97
CA THR A 122 -2.55 17.98 27.37
C THR A 122 -3.36 17.44 28.56
N GLN A 123 -3.69 16.14 28.57
CA GLN A 123 -4.39 15.51 29.71
C GLN A 123 -3.53 15.52 30.97
N VAL A 124 -2.24 15.22 30.86
CA VAL A 124 -1.31 15.24 31.99
C VAL A 124 -1.17 16.65 32.55
N GLN A 125 -0.98 17.67 31.70
CA GLN A 125 -0.93 19.06 32.14
C GLN A 125 -2.23 19.51 32.83
N GLN A 126 -3.40 19.07 32.35
CA GLN A 126 -4.66 19.34 33.02
C GLN A 126 -4.71 18.69 34.42
N ILE A 127 -4.22 17.46 34.55
CA ILE A 127 -4.17 16.78 35.85
C ILE A 127 -3.18 17.48 36.79
N ASP A 128 -1.98 17.82 36.31
CA ASP A 128 -0.96 18.51 37.11
C ASP A 128 -1.47 19.88 37.60
N THR A 129 -2.09 20.67 36.72
CA THR A 129 -2.69 21.97 37.12
C THR A 129 -3.83 21.83 38.13
N LEU A 130 -4.64 20.76 38.07
CA LEU A 130 -5.65 20.45 39.08
C LEU A 130 -5.01 20.06 40.42
N LEU A 131 -3.87 19.36 40.42
CA LEU A 131 -3.17 18.96 41.63
C LEU A 131 -2.39 20.13 42.27
N GLU A 132 -1.84 21.02 41.46
CA GLU A 132 -1.10 22.22 41.88
C GLU A 132 -2.00 23.33 42.43
N ASP A 133 -3.33 23.26 42.32
CA ASP A 133 -4.25 24.22 42.94
C ASP A 133 -4.63 23.79 44.38
N PRO A 134 -3.89 24.25 45.43
CA PRO A 134 -4.23 23.92 46.82
C PRO A 134 -5.62 24.44 47.22
N GLN A 135 -6.10 25.49 46.55
CA GLN A 135 -7.39 26.10 46.87
C GLN A 135 -8.56 25.20 46.45
N GLN A 136 -8.40 24.25 45.51
CA GLN A 136 -9.47 23.31 45.17
C GLN A 136 -9.78 22.35 46.30
N LEU A 137 -8.75 21.76 46.92
CA LEU A 137 -8.93 20.88 48.07
C LEU A 137 -9.47 21.65 49.28
N GLU A 138 -8.96 22.85 49.55
CA GLU A 138 -9.48 23.69 50.64
C GLU A 138 -10.93 24.14 50.40
N ARG A 139 -11.32 24.46 49.16
CA ARG A 139 -12.73 24.77 48.82
C ARG A 139 -13.62 23.54 48.94
N LEU A 140 -13.14 22.35 48.55
CA LEU A 140 -13.88 21.11 48.70
C LEU A 140 -14.11 20.78 50.17
N ASP A 141 -13.05 20.92 50.99
CA ASP A 141 -13.10 20.68 52.43
C ASP A 141 -14.05 21.68 53.11
N GLN A 142 -14.00 22.97 52.76
CA GLN A 142 -14.95 23.97 53.23
C GLN A 142 -16.40 23.69 52.80
N ALA A 143 -16.64 23.20 51.58
CA ALA A 143 -17.98 22.85 51.10
C ALA A 143 -18.57 21.62 51.82
N ILE A 144 -17.72 20.66 52.19
CA ILE A 144 -18.09 19.48 52.98
C ILE A 144 -18.33 19.86 54.45
N GLU A 145 -17.44 20.67 55.06
CA GLU A 145 -17.53 21.08 56.47
C GLU A 145 -18.64 22.10 56.75
N SER A 146 -18.95 22.99 55.81
CA SER A 146 -20.02 23.99 55.95
C SER A 146 -21.44 23.39 55.97
N GLY A 147 -21.59 22.09 55.71
CA GLY A 147 -22.87 21.38 55.73
C GLY A 147 -23.83 21.78 54.60
N GLN A 148 -23.34 22.50 53.58
CA GLN A 148 -24.14 22.98 52.45
C GLN A 148 -24.54 21.86 51.48
N ALA A 149 -23.77 20.77 51.42
CA ALA A 149 -24.10 19.59 50.62
C ALA A 149 -24.70 18.51 51.51
N GLN A 150 -25.86 17.94 51.14
CA GLN A 150 -26.52 16.85 51.86
C GLN A 150 -26.94 15.73 50.90
N GLY A 151 -27.03 14.50 51.42
CA GLY A 151 -27.42 13.32 50.64
C GLY A 151 -26.40 12.97 49.53
N GLU A 152 -26.90 12.72 48.32
CA GLU A 152 -26.11 12.34 47.13
C GLU A 152 -24.99 13.33 46.79
N GLN A 153 -25.22 14.63 47.03
CA GLN A 153 -24.27 15.69 46.74
C GLN A 153 -22.99 15.55 47.60
N LEU A 154 -23.18 15.17 48.87
CA LEU A 154 -22.10 15.01 49.85
C LEU A 154 -21.24 13.78 49.50
N GLN A 155 -21.87 12.68 49.08
CA GLN A 155 -21.18 11.48 48.61
C GLN A 155 -20.34 11.74 47.34
N ARG A 156 -20.83 12.51 46.38
CA ARG A 156 -20.05 12.88 45.19
C ARG A 156 -18.85 13.75 45.54
N LEU A 157 -19.01 14.71 46.46
CA LEU A 157 -17.92 15.56 46.92
C LEU A 157 -16.85 14.79 47.71
N GLN A 158 -17.26 13.84 48.56
CA GLN A 158 -16.33 12.96 49.28
C GLN A 158 -15.56 12.04 48.32
N ALA A 159 -16.24 11.44 47.33
CA ALA A 159 -15.58 10.63 46.32
C ALA A 159 -14.55 11.44 45.50
N LEU A 160 -14.90 12.68 45.14
CA LEU A 160 -13.99 13.58 44.43
C LEU A 160 -12.79 13.98 45.30
N ARG A 161 -12.99 14.19 46.60
CA ARG A 161 -11.92 14.45 47.58
C ARG A 161 -10.93 13.29 47.65
N GLU A 162 -11.44 12.08 47.86
CA GLU A 162 -10.61 10.87 47.95
C GLU A 162 -9.80 10.66 46.68
N GLN A 163 -10.42 10.89 45.51
CA GLN A 163 -9.73 10.78 44.23
C GLN A 163 -8.59 11.80 44.11
N LEU A 164 -8.82 13.07 44.44
CA LEU A 164 -7.78 14.11 44.41
C LEU A 164 -6.67 13.84 45.44
N GLN A 165 -7.00 13.37 46.64
CA GLN A 165 -6.00 12.99 47.65
C GLN A 165 -5.18 11.79 47.20
N ALA A 166 -5.80 10.78 46.58
CA ALA A 166 -5.08 9.63 46.03
C ALA A 166 -4.10 10.08 44.93
N LEU A 167 -4.51 10.97 44.03
CA LEU A 167 -3.60 11.52 43.01
C LEU A 167 -2.48 12.38 43.61
N LYS A 168 -2.73 13.16 44.68
CA LYS A 168 -1.68 13.93 45.39
C LYS A 168 -0.69 13.05 46.16
N THR A 169 -1.14 11.93 46.68
CA THR A 169 -0.32 11.02 47.49
C THR A 169 0.58 10.16 46.61
N ASP A 170 0.17 9.89 45.37
CA ASP A 170 0.90 9.07 44.41
C ASP A 170 1.05 9.75 43.02
N PRO A 171 1.77 10.87 42.94
CA PRO A 171 2.05 11.54 41.67
C PRO A 171 2.96 10.69 40.76
N GLU A 172 3.77 9.79 41.33
CA GLU A 172 4.60 8.86 40.56
C GLU A 172 3.75 7.86 39.76
N ALA A 173 2.57 7.46 40.24
CA ALA A 173 1.66 6.61 39.47
C ALA A 173 1.17 7.27 38.17
N ILE A 174 1.02 8.60 38.16
CA ILE A 174 0.60 9.37 36.97
C ILE A 174 1.76 9.45 35.98
N ALA A 175 2.97 9.74 36.47
CA ALA A 175 4.18 9.72 35.65
C ALA A 175 4.40 8.34 35.02
N GLN A 176 4.27 7.26 35.80
CA GLN A 176 4.46 5.90 35.32
C GLN A 176 3.40 5.50 34.27
N ARG A 177 2.12 5.84 34.47
CA ARG A 177 1.05 5.59 33.48
C ARG A 177 1.27 6.41 32.21
N THR A 178 1.76 7.63 32.33
CA THR A 178 2.09 8.49 31.19
C THR A 178 3.25 7.92 30.39
N GLU A 179 4.32 7.49 31.05
CA GLU A 179 5.46 6.83 30.39
C GLU A 179 5.03 5.53 29.70
N GLN A 180 4.16 4.73 30.34
CA GLN A 180 3.59 3.52 29.73
C GLN A 180 2.76 3.86 28.48
N ALA A 181 1.86 4.85 28.57
CA ALA A 181 1.04 5.28 27.45
C ALA A 181 1.89 5.85 26.29
N GLN A 182 2.90 6.66 26.59
CA GLN A 182 3.83 7.19 25.60
C GLN A 182 4.66 6.07 24.95
N THR A 183 5.15 5.11 25.75
CA THR A 183 5.86 3.93 25.24
C THR A 183 4.95 3.10 24.33
N GLN A 184 3.69 2.93 24.69
CA GLN A 184 2.72 2.22 23.87
C GLN A 184 2.43 2.93 22.55
N ILE A 185 2.27 4.27 22.56
CA ILE A 185 2.11 5.08 21.34
C ILE A 185 3.33 4.91 20.43
N ARG A 186 4.54 5.03 20.97
CA ARG A 186 5.79 4.88 20.20
C ARG A 186 5.98 3.48 19.65
N SER A 187 5.72 2.45 20.47
CA SER A 187 5.81 1.05 20.06
C SER A 187 4.82 0.75 18.94
N ARG A 188 3.57 1.21 19.08
CA ARG A 188 2.54 1.05 18.05
C ARG A 188 2.89 1.80 16.77
N ARG A 189 3.44 3.00 16.86
CA ARG A 189 3.93 3.77 15.71
C ARG A 189 5.00 2.98 14.96
N GLN A 190 6.02 2.51 15.67
CA GLN A 190 7.11 1.70 15.09
C GLN A 190 6.59 0.42 14.43
N GLU A 191 5.66 -0.28 15.07
CA GLU A 191 5.06 -1.49 14.53
C GLU A 191 4.29 -1.22 13.23
N LEU A 192 3.46 -0.17 13.21
CA LEU A 192 2.68 0.21 12.04
C LEU A 192 3.59 0.71 10.89
N GLU A 193 4.63 1.48 11.19
CA GLU A 193 5.63 1.91 10.21
C GLU A 193 6.35 0.69 9.60
N GLN A 194 6.76 -0.27 10.42
CA GLN A 194 7.40 -1.50 9.96
C GLN A 194 6.45 -2.31 9.08
N ARG A 195 5.20 -2.50 9.51
CA ARG A 195 4.17 -3.19 8.72
C ARG A 195 3.95 -2.51 7.37
N ALA A 196 3.83 -1.19 7.32
CA ALA A 196 3.68 -0.44 6.08
C ALA A 196 4.87 -0.65 5.13
N ARG A 197 6.11 -0.62 5.66
CA ARG A 197 7.33 -0.89 4.88
C ARG A 197 7.39 -2.33 4.37
N THR A 198 7.08 -3.31 5.21
CA THR A 198 7.09 -4.73 4.84
C THR A 198 6.01 -5.04 3.81
N GLU A 199 4.81 -4.49 3.95
CA GLU A 199 3.75 -4.64 2.95
C GLU A 199 4.12 -3.99 1.62
N ALA A 200 4.69 -2.79 1.65
CA ALA A 200 5.19 -2.11 0.45
C ALA A 200 6.26 -2.96 -0.25
N LEU A 201 7.22 -3.49 0.51
CA LEU A 201 8.26 -4.36 -0.04
C LEU A 201 7.66 -5.64 -0.65
N LYS A 202 6.74 -6.30 0.06
CA LYS A 202 6.09 -7.53 -0.40
C LYS A 202 5.31 -7.32 -1.70
N ARG A 203 4.53 -6.22 -1.78
CA ARG A 203 3.76 -5.87 -2.99
C ARG A 203 4.70 -5.49 -4.14
N GLY A 204 5.70 -4.63 -3.87
CA GLY A 204 6.68 -4.17 -4.85
C GLY A 204 7.52 -5.30 -5.44
N ILE A 205 8.02 -6.22 -4.63
CA ILE A 205 8.79 -7.38 -5.11
C ILE A 205 7.90 -8.32 -5.92
N ARG A 206 6.70 -8.66 -5.43
CA ARG A 206 5.83 -9.64 -6.10
C ARG A 206 5.47 -9.17 -7.51
N ILE A 207 4.99 -7.94 -7.64
CA ILE A 207 4.54 -7.39 -8.93
C ILE A 207 5.77 -7.04 -9.78
N GLY A 208 6.80 -6.43 -9.20
CA GLY A 208 8.04 -6.07 -9.88
C GLY A 208 8.75 -7.29 -10.50
N LEU A 209 8.89 -8.38 -9.74
CA LEU A 209 9.49 -9.62 -10.24
C LEU A 209 8.64 -10.26 -11.34
N SER A 210 7.31 -10.27 -11.17
CA SER A 210 6.39 -10.81 -12.19
C SER A 210 6.48 -10.00 -13.49
N SER A 211 6.54 -8.66 -13.42
CA SER A 211 6.75 -7.81 -14.59
C SER A 211 8.11 -8.02 -15.25
N LEU A 212 9.18 -8.23 -14.48
CA LEU A 212 10.51 -8.54 -15.02
C LEU A 212 10.52 -9.88 -15.74
N LEU A 213 9.92 -10.91 -15.16
CA LEU A 213 9.83 -12.24 -15.78
C LEU A 213 9.04 -12.19 -17.09
N LEU A 214 7.92 -11.46 -17.10
CA LEU A 214 7.14 -11.22 -18.32
C LEU A 214 7.99 -10.47 -19.36
N ALA A 215 8.65 -9.39 -18.96
CA ALA A 215 9.51 -8.60 -19.84
C ALA A 215 10.60 -9.47 -20.50
N ILE A 216 11.26 -10.32 -19.72
CA ILE A 216 12.27 -11.26 -20.21
C ILE A 216 11.65 -12.25 -21.20
N GLY A 217 10.55 -12.92 -20.84
CA GLY A 217 9.92 -13.92 -21.70
C GLY A 217 9.47 -13.34 -23.04
N TYR A 218 8.81 -12.18 -23.00
CA TYR A 218 8.36 -11.48 -24.20
C TYR A 218 9.53 -10.95 -25.05
N SER A 219 10.61 -10.50 -24.41
CA SER A 219 11.81 -10.03 -25.13
C SER A 219 12.52 -11.18 -25.84
N ILE A 220 12.64 -12.36 -25.20
CA ILE A 220 13.23 -13.55 -25.82
C ILE A 220 12.42 -14.00 -27.04
N ILE A 221 11.10 -14.11 -26.89
CA ILE A 221 10.20 -14.53 -27.97
C ILE A 221 10.25 -13.53 -29.13
N GLY A 222 10.18 -12.22 -28.84
CA GLY A 222 10.22 -11.17 -29.86
C GLY A 222 11.56 -11.14 -30.60
N TRP A 223 12.68 -11.16 -29.88
CA TRP A 223 14.01 -11.11 -30.46
C TRP A 223 14.34 -12.35 -31.31
N MET A 224 14.07 -13.54 -30.78
CA MET A 224 14.33 -14.80 -31.48
C MET A 224 13.49 -14.93 -32.75
N GLY A 225 12.21 -14.52 -32.68
CA GLY A 225 11.30 -14.58 -33.81
C GLY A 225 11.60 -13.58 -34.91
N LEU A 226 11.87 -12.31 -34.56
CA LEU A 226 12.23 -11.28 -35.54
C LEU A 226 13.54 -11.60 -36.26
N ARG A 227 14.55 -12.10 -35.53
CA ARG A 227 15.83 -12.50 -36.12
C ARG A 227 15.67 -13.66 -37.12
N ASN A 228 14.89 -14.68 -36.77
CA ASN A 228 14.64 -15.84 -37.64
C ASN A 228 13.82 -15.51 -38.90
N LEU A 229 13.03 -14.43 -38.89
CA LEU A 229 12.28 -13.96 -40.06
C LEU A 229 13.08 -12.99 -40.95
N SER A 230 14.14 -12.39 -40.42
CA SER A 230 15.03 -11.47 -41.14
C SER A 230 16.25 -12.16 -41.78
N SER A 231 16.59 -13.38 -41.34
CA SER A 231 17.66 -14.21 -41.88
C SER A 231 17.16 -15.16 -42.95
#